data_AF-A0A2E3DP23-F1
#
_entry.id   AF-A0A2E3DP23-F1
#
_cell.length_a   1.000
_cell.length_b   1.000
_cell.length_c   1.000
_cell.angle_alpha   90.00
_cell.angle_beta   90.00
_cell.angle_gamma   90.00
#
_symmetry.space_group_name_H-M   'P 1'
#
loop_
_entity.id
_entity.type
_entity.pdbx_description
1 polymer ?
#
loop_
_entity_poly.entity_id
_entity_poly.type
_entity_poly.pdbx_seq_one_letter_code
_entity_poly.pdbx_strand_id
1 'polypeptide(L)'
;MFKRENHRSLSKSKDSSKHGQDGVKRRLFLENLEDRRLLAVGPQLIGVQDNDGSLLRFDDPTQTRNVAPRELTFRFDENQSFSDLQYQSIQVDSTGIQITRSNYDGQFMPAQAETDFGLTDDLTGESLVNIRFTASRLGVEHNDIKLLFQKKDMQIASLPQINVVDDRIEIVLNATPNNYTTAGELVEAINNDVDARSLIFAELIPDQNGDTKQDQNIVLDVDLTEVSPVELGGADDIVVKPGFVGVGDSSNELIVRFADTLPDDLYRIDVFSNGSLALRNTDGDQFNDLDDDISTPGQDRIINFELDLGAKVRAVVPQPVIRTVDQSSTVIRE
;
A
#
# COMPACT_ATOMS: atom_id res chain seq x y z
N MET A 1 -44.11 -36.23 51.29
CA MET A 1 -44.51 -37.65 51.25
C MET A 1 -45.84 -37.73 50.48
N PHE A 2 -45.86 -38.46 49.36
CA PHE A 2 -47.01 -38.83 48.48
C PHE A 2 -47.95 -37.70 47.99
N LYS A 3 -47.88 -37.22 46.73
CA LYS A 3 -48.19 -37.87 45.43
C LYS A 3 -49.70 -38.17 45.28
N ARG A 4 -50.40 -37.41 44.42
CA ARG A 4 -50.95 -37.90 43.13
C ARG A 4 -51.98 -36.94 42.53
N GLU A 5 -51.79 -36.73 41.24
CA GLU A 5 -52.66 -36.09 40.27
C GLU A 5 -53.98 -36.84 40.10
N ASN A 6 -54.97 -36.15 39.53
CA ASN A 6 -55.90 -36.78 38.61
C ASN A 6 -56.21 -35.84 37.44
N HIS A 7 -55.79 -36.29 36.26
CA HIS A 7 -56.15 -35.77 34.95
C HIS A 7 -57.66 -35.92 34.68
N ARG A 8 -58.24 -34.98 33.94
CA ARG A 8 -59.23 -35.32 32.89
C ARG A 8 -59.45 -34.19 31.87
N SER A 9 -58.89 -34.45 30.68
CA SER A 9 -59.48 -34.30 29.34
C SER A 9 -60.45 -33.15 29.03
N LEU A 10 -59.91 -32.21 28.26
CA LEU A 10 -60.48 -31.45 27.13
C LEU A 10 -61.86 -31.88 26.60
N SER A 11 -62.75 -30.90 26.41
CA SER A 11 -63.68 -30.90 25.26
C SER A 11 -64.19 -29.50 24.93
N LYS A 12 -64.42 -29.28 23.63
CA LYS A 12 -65.28 -28.26 22.99
C LYS A 12 -64.74 -26.82 22.99
N SER A 13 -65.05 -25.98 22.03
CA SER A 13 -65.67 -26.04 20.70
C SER A 13 -65.77 -24.57 20.33
N LYS A 14 -65.32 -24.19 19.14
CA LYS A 14 -65.60 -22.86 18.58
C LYS A 14 -67.11 -22.66 18.47
N ASP A 15 -67.62 -21.49 18.83
CA ASP A 15 -68.37 -20.65 17.88
C ASP A 15 -68.53 -19.20 18.36
N SER A 16 -68.49 -18.32 17.37
CA SER A 16 -68.95 -16.93 17.18
C SER A 16 -69.76 -16.23 18.29
N SER A 17 -69.77 -14.90 18.46
CA SER A 17 -69.66 -13.73 17.58
C SER A 17 -69.60 -12.50 18.52
N LYS A 18 -68.88 -11.40 18.23
CA LYS A 18 -69.32 -10.18 17.51
C LYS A 18 -68.99 -8.93 18.36
N HIS A 19 -68.56 -7.89 17.66
CA HIS A 19 -68.70 -6.46 17.99
C HIS A 19 -67.74 -5.81 18.99
N GLY A 20 -67.03 -4.80 18.49
CA GLY A 20 -66.26 -3.84 19.27
C GLY A 20 -65.22 -3.17 18.37
N GLN A 21 -65.66 -2.19 17.57
CA GLN A 21 -64.75 -1.22 16.99
C GLN A 21 -64.09 -0.47 18.16
N ASP A 22 -62.77 -0.54 18.30
CA ASP A 22 -62.06 0.49 19.05
C ASP A 22 -60.59 0.59 18.62
N GLY A 23 -60.24 1.76 18.09
CA GLY A 23 -58.89 2.30 18.10
C GLY A 23 -57.80 1.44 17.48
N VAL A 24 -57.89 1.13 16.17
CA VAL A 24 -56.66 0.88 15.41
C VAL A 24 -55.91 2.21 15.34
N LYS A 25 -55.11 2.46 16.38
CA LYS A 25 -53.95 3.33 16.31
C LYS A 25 -53.22 2.92 15.04
N ARG A 26 -53.34 3.74 13.99
CA ARG A 26 -52.38 3.74 12.89
C ARG A 26 -51.05 4.10 13.55
N ARG A 27 -50.36 3.09 14.10
CA ARG A 27 -48.93 3.13 14.31
C ARG A 27 -48.39 3.30 12.90
N LEU A 28 -48.17 4.57 12.54
CA LEU A 28 -47.18 4.92 11.54
C LEU A 28 -45.96 4.11 11.96
N PHE A 29 -45.72 3.01 11.25
CA PHE A 29 -44.40 2.40 11.18
C PHE A 29 -43.58 3.47 10.45
N LEU A 30 -43.17 4.48 11.21
CA LEU A 30 -41.91 5.14 10.93
C LEU A 30 -40.91 4.00 11.15
N GLU A 31 -40.58 3.29 10.05
CA GLU A 31 -39.20 2.89 9.91
C GLU A 31 -38.40 4.12 10.33
N ASN A 32 -37.64 4.00 11.43
CA ASN A 32 -36.53 4.91 11.57
C ASN A 32 -35.72 4.64 10.31
N LEU A 33 -35.74 5.59 9.38
CA LEU A 33 -34.74 5.67 8.35
C LEU A 33 -33.44 5.54 9.15
N GLU A 34 -32.69 4.47 8.92
CA GLU A 34 -31.30 4.44 9.39
C GLU A 34 -30.72 5.78 8.98
N ASP A 35 -30.14 6.51 9.94
CA ASP A 35 -29.46 7.74 9.62
C ASP A 35 -28.54 7.38 8.46
N ARG A 36 -28.77 7.99 7.30
CA ARG A 36 -27.81 7.98 6.22
C ARG A 36 -26.63 8.78 6.73
N ARG A 37 -25.84 8.20 7.65
CA ARG A 37 -24.40 8.42 7.65
C ARG A 37 -24.04 8.03 6.23
N LEU A 38 -23.77 9.05 5.40
CA LEU A 38 -22.91 8.86 4.25
C LEU A 38 -21.79 7.96 4.77
N LEU A 39 -21.69 6.75 4.23
CA LEU A 39 -20.48 5.96 4.41
C LEU A 39 -19.38 6.94 3.99
N ALA A 40 -18.50 7.32 4.93
CA ALA A 40 -17.34 8.11 4.59
C ALA A 40 -16.49 7.19 3.75
N VAL A 41 -16.68 7.27 2.43
CA VAL A 41 -15.86 6.55 1.47
C VAL A 41 -14.67 7.46 1.26
N GLY A 42 -13.49 6.95 1.58
CA GLY A 42 -12.28 7.71 1.38
C GLY A 42 -11.98 7.94 -0.11
N PRO A 43 -10.97 8.76 -0.43
CA PRO A 43 -10.74 9.22 -1.79
C PRO A 43 -10.53 8.04 -2.75
N GLN A 44 -11.20 8.07 -3.90
CA GLN A 44 -11.06 7.08 -4.97
C GLN A 44 -10.40 7.71 -6.19
N LEU A 45 -9.36 7.08 -6.74
CA LEU A 45 -8.65 7.61 -7.89
C LEU A 45 -9.43 7.35 -9.18
N ILE A 46 -9.86 8.41 -9.86
CA ILE A 46 -10.58 8.32 -11.14
C ILE A 46 -9.65 8.36 -12.34
N GLY A 47 -8.46 8.94 -12.20
CA GLY A 47 -7.50 9.05 -13.30
C GLY A 47 -6.22 9.79 -12.89
N VAL A 48 -5.14 9.51 -13.62
CA VAL A 48 -3.91 10.31 -13.58
C VAL A 48 -3.66 10.85 -14.98
N GLN A 49 -3.44 12.15 -15.10
CA GLN A 49 -3.17 12.82 -16.37
C GLN A 49 -1.77 13.39 -16.39
N ASP A 50 -1.13 13.39 -17.55
CA ASP A 50 0.08 14.17 -17.77
C ASP A 50 -0.24 15.61 -18.20
N ASN A 51 0.80 16.39 -18.49
CA ASN A 51 0.68 17.79 -18.93
C ASN A 51 -0.03 18.01 -20.27
N ASP A 52 -0.27 16.99 -21.10
CA ASP A 52 -1.09 17.14 -22.31
C ASP A 52 -2.55 16.71 -22.10
N GLY A 53 -2.88 16.26 -20.88
CA GLY A 53 -4.20 15.78 -20.49
C GLY A 53 -4.44 14.30 -20.83
N SER A 54 -3.45 13.61 -21.41
CA SER A 54 -3.53 12.19 -21.70
C SER A 54 -3.53 11.37 -20.41
N LEU A 55 -4.47 10.44 -20.34
CA LEU A 55 -4.67 9.58 -19.17
C LEU A 55 -3.62 8.47 -19.12
N LEU A 56 -3.01 8.29 -17.95
CA LEU A 56 -2.30 7.07 -17.61
C LEU A 56 -3.31 5.98 -17.29
N ARG A 57 -3.26 4.88 -18.05
CA ARG A 57 -4.16 3.74 -17.89
C ARG A 57 -3.74 2.90 -16.69
N PHE A 58 -4.72 2.39 -15.95
CA PHE A 58 -4.47 1.56 -14.77
C PHE A 58 -4.32 0.06 -15.11
N ASP A 59 -4.78 -0.33 -16.30
CA ASP A 59 -4.82 -1.71 -16.80
C ASP A 59 -3.70 -2.02 -17.81
N ASP A 60 -2.91 -1.02 -18.19
CA ASP A 60 -1.86 -1.14 -19.19
C ASP A 60 -0.47 -0.85 -18.57
N PRO A 61 0.26 -1.89 -18.14
CA PRO A 61 1.61 -1.73 -17.59
C PRO A 61 2.65 -1.39 -18.67
N THR A 62 2.28 -1.42 -19.95
CA THR A 62 3.18 -1.23 -21.09
C THR A 62 2.98 0.11 -21.80
N GLN A 63 2.31 1.07 -21.14
CA GLN A 63 2.08 2.38 -21.75
C GLN A 63 3.38 3.17 -21.89
N THR A 64 3.84 3.33 -23.13
CA THR A 64 5.03 4.12 -23.46
C THR A 64 4.64 5.57 -23.76
N ARG A 65 5.45 6.52 -23.27
CA ARG A 65 5.34 7.96 -23.54
C ARG A 65 6.63 8.45 -24.19
N ASN A 66 6.48 9.18 -25.29
CA ASN A 66 7.63 9.73 -26.01
C ASN A 66 8.03 11.15 -25.54
N VAL A 67 7.33 11.66 -24.52
CA VAL A 67 7.56 12.97 -23.93
C VAL A 67 7.52 12.82 -22.42
N ALA A 68 8.59 13.25 -21.75
CA ALA A 68 8.66 13.22 -20.29
C ALA A 68 7.62 14.20 -19.71
N PRO A 69 6.74 13.76 -18.81
CA PRO A 69 5.88 14.67 -18.08
C PRO A 69 6.71 15.56 -17.17
N ARG A 70 6.27 16.80 -17.03
CA ARG A 70 6.70 17.79 -16.05
C ARG A 70 5.83 17.75 -14.80
N GLU A 71 4.56 17.39 -14.95
CA GLU A 71 3.63 17.20 -13.86
C GLU A 71 2.63 16.08 -14.17
N LEU A 72 2.07 15.53 -13.10
CA LEU A 72 0.97 14.59 -13.12
C LEU A 72 -0.18 15.15 -12.28
N THR A 73 -1.38 15.12 -12.84
CA THR A 73 -2.62 15.49 -12.14
C THR A 73 -3.38 14.22 -11.77
N PHE A 74 -3.42 13.93 -10.48
CA PHE A 74 -4.23 12.87 -9.90
C PHE A 74 -5.61 13.43 -9.62
N ARG A 75 -6.63 12.81 -10.22
CA ARG A 75 -8.03 13.20 -10.02
C ARG A 75 -8.71 12.15 -9.15
N PHE A 76 -9.39 12.61 -8.12
CA PHE A 76 -10.19 11.77 -7.23
C PHE A 76 -11.69 11.98 -7.46
N ASP A 77 -12.53 11.14 -6.88
CA ASP A 77 -13.98 11.24 -6.93
C ASP A 77 -14.50 12.59 -6.37
N GLU A 78 -15.77 12.87 -6.65
CA GLU A 78 -16.38 14.14 -6.26
C GLU A 78 -16.46 14.28 -4.74
N ASN A 79 -16.34 15.52 -4.23
CA ASN A 79 -16.36 15.88 -2.81
C ASN A 79 -15.10 15.55 -2.00
N GLN A 80 -14.01 15.09 -2.65
CA GLN A 80 -12.72 15.00 -1.97
C GLN A 80 -12.06 16.37 -1.85
N SER A 81 -11.33 16.55 -0.75
CA SER A 81 -10.58 17.76 -0.43
C SER A 81 -9.23 17.38 0.18
N PHE A 82 -8.18 18.07 -0.25
CA PHE A 82 -6.82 17.91 0.25
C PHE A 82 -6.28 19.25 0.77
N SER A 83 -5.21 19.20 1.56
CA SER A 83 -4.59 20.30 2.29
C SER A 83 -3.06 20.27 2.22
N ASP A 84 -2.46 21.40 2.59
CA ASP A 84 -1.01 21.61 2.59
C ASP A 84 -0.22 20.58 3.41
N LEU A 85 -0.82 20.03 4.48
CA LEU A 85 -0.17 18.99 5.29
C LEU A 85 0.03 17.70 4.47
N GLN A 86 -0.97 17.27 3.69
CA GLN A 86 -0.82 16.09 2.84
C GLN A 86 0.22 16.31 1.72
N TYR A 87 0.37 17.54 1.24
CA TYR A 87 1.36 17.85 0.20
C TYR A 87 2.78 17.71 0.72
N GLN A 88 3.02 18.15 1.97
CA GLN A 88 4.32 17.99 2.60
C GLN A 88 4.68 16.50 2.78
N SER A 89 3.71 15.69 3.23
CA SER A 89 3.90 14.25 3.38
C SER A 89 4.23 13.54 2.06
N ILE A 90 3.56 13.89 0.96
CA ILE A 90 3.89 13.37 -0.38
C ILE A 90 5.27 13.86 -0.85
N GLN A 91 5.57 15.15 -0.68
CA GLN A 91 6.79 15.75 -1.22
C GLN A 91 8.07 15.34 -0.47
N VAL A 92 8.00 15.27 0.87
CA VAL A 92 9.17 15.06 1.73
C VAL A 92 9.31 13.60 2.12
N ASP A 93 8.23 13.02 2.61
CA ASP A 93 8.23 11.67 3.18
C ASP A 93 7.84 10.60 2.14
N SER A 94 7.34 11.02 0.97
CA SER A 94 6.84 10.14 -0.10
C SER A 94 5.78 9.15 0.40
N THR A 95 4.94 9.62 1.34
CA THR A 95 3.73 8.92 1.77
C THR A 95 2.53 9.38 0.95
N GLY A 96 1.48 8.57 0.93
CA GLY A 96 0.28 8.78 0.12
C GLY A 96 0.50 8.50 -1.37
N ILE A 97 1.44 9.20 -2.01
CA ILE A 97 1.84 8.96 -3.40
C ILE A 97 3.36 8.86 -3.48
N GLN A 98 3.86 7.77 -4.07
CA GLN A 98 5.27 7.61 -4.39
C GLN A 98 5.44 7.37 -5.89
N ILE A 99 6.46 8.00 -6.47
CA ILE A 99 6.88 7.75 -7.85
C ILE A 99 8.28 7.16 -7.81
N THR A 100 8.42 5.99 -8.40
CA THR A 100 9.65 5.20 -8.37
C THR A 100 10.12 4.94 -9.79
N ARG A 101 11.42 4.95 -9.97
CA ARG A 101 12.10 4.68 -11.23
C ARG A 101 12.97 3.42 -11.08
N SER A 102 12.87 2.49 -12.02
CA SER A 102 13.60 1.20 -12.02
C SER A 102 15.11 1.31 -12.26
N ASN A 103 15.67 2.53 -12.30
CA ASN A 103 17.12 2.72 -12.43
C ASN A 103 17.78 1.93 -13.61
N TYR A 104 17.09 1.87 -14.76
CA TYR A 104 17.50 1.17 -15.99
C TYR A 104 17.53 -0.37 -15.97
N ASP A 105 17.10 -1.04 -14.91
CA ASP A 105 17.07 -2.51 -14.88
C ASP A 105 15.74 -3.11 -15.39
N GLY A 106 14.69 -2.28 -15.45
CA GLY A 106 13.34 -2.64 -15.88
C GLY A 106 12.57 -3.48 -14.84
N GLN A 107 13.06 -3.55 -13.61
CA GLN A 107 12.45 -4.27 -12.50
C GLN A 107 12.15 -3.28 -11.36
N PHE A 108 11.23 -3.66 -10.48
CA PHE A 108 10.99 -2.94 -9.23
C PHE A 108 11.19 -3.96 -8.11
N MET A 109 12.17 -3.70 -7.25
CA MET A 109 12.57 -4.62 -6.20
C MET A 109 12.56 -3.91 -4.85
N PRO A 110 11.59 -4.22 -3.97
CA PRO A 110 11.64 -3.72 -2.60
C PRO A 110 12.83 -4.33 -1.86
N ALA A 111 13.31 -3.62 -0.85
CA ALA A 111 14.33 -4.16 0.03
C ALA A 111 13.74 -5.36 0.79
N GLN A 112 14.51 -6.41 0.97
CA GLN A 112 14.03 -7.63 1.61
C GLN A 112 15.13 -8.30 2.43
N ALA A 113 14.71 -9.12 3.39
CA ALA A 113 15.57 -10.04 4.11
C ALA A 113 14.79 -11.31 4.46
N GLU A 114 15.52 -12.41 4.60
CA GLU A 114 14.95 -13.68 5.05
C GLU A 114 15.69 -14.17 6.30
N THR A 115 14.97 -14.86 7.17
CA THR A 115 15.57 -15.57 8.29
C THR A 115 14.84 -16.86 8.58
N ASP A 116 15.59 -17.88 8.93
CA ASP A 116 15.09 -19.14 9.51
C ASP A 116 15.36 -19.22 11.03
N PHE A 117 15.84 -18.13 11.63
CA PHE A 117 16.30 -18.08 13.02
C PHE A 117 17.41 -19.10 13.36
N GLY A 118 18.12 -19.63 12.35
CA GLY A 118 19.08 -20.71 12.52
C GLY A 118 18.45 -22.06 12.89
N LEU A 119 17.13 -22.19 12.72
CA LEU A 119 16.39 -23.41 13.02
C LEU A 119 16.44 -24.32 11.79
N THR A 120 17.31 -25.33 11.84
CA THR A 120 17.45 -26.33 10.79
C THR A 120 17.22 -27.74 11.33
N ASP A 121 16.79 -28.64 10.45
CA ASP A 121 16.71 -30.06 10.75
C ASP A 121 18.12 -30.65 10.82
N ASP A 122 18.48 -31.28 11.95
CA ASP A 122 19.82 -31.84 12.17
C ASP A 122 20.21 -32.94 11.17
N LEU A 123 19.25 -33.59 10.51
CA LEU A 123 19.48 -34.69 9.58
C LEU A 123 19.53 -34.21 8.13
N THR A 124 18.63 -33.31 7.73
CA THR A 124 18.53 -32.84 6.34
C THR A 124 19.27 -31.53 6.10
N GLY A 125 19.50 -30.73 7.15
CA GLY A 125 20.02 -29.37 7.07
C GLY A 125 19.04 -28.37 6.49
N GLU A 126 17.78 -28.75 6.29
CA GLU A 126 16.74 -27.86 5.77
C GLU A 126 16.21 -26.94 6.87
N SER A 127 15.90 -25.70 6.53
CA SER A 127 15.28 -24.74 7.46
C SER A 127 13.91 -25.25 7.91
N LEU A 128 13.66 -25.21 9.22
CA LEU A 128 12.39 -25.64 9.85
C LEU A 128 11.30 -24.57 9.73
N VAL A 129 11.69 -23.35 9.38
CA VAL A 129 10.81 -22.22 9.07
C VAL A 129 11.64 -21.22 8.25
N ASN A 130 11.00 -20.47 7.36
CA ASN A 130 11.62 -19.31 6.73
C ASN A 130 10.60 -18.17 6.70
N ILE A 131 11.02 -16.99 7.15
CA ILE A 131 10.22 -15.77 7.15
C ILE A 131 10.91 -14.76 6.25
N ARG A 132 10.17 -14.18 5.30
CA ARG A 132 10.59 -13.03 4.53
C ARG A 132 10.02 -11.75 5.13
N PHE A 133 10.87 -10.73 5.19
CA PHE A 133 10.49 -9.36 5.46
C PHE A 133 10.74 -8.54 4.21
N THR A 134 9.75 -7.80 3.76
CA THR A 134 9.81 -6.99 2.53
C THR A 134 9.43 -5.56 2.88
N ALA A 135 10.21 -4.57 2.45
CA ALA A 135 9.87 -3.17 2.64
C ALA A 135 8.50 -2.86 2.01
N SER A 136 7.67 -2.11 2.74
CA SER A 136 6.34 -1.69 2.28
C SER A 136 6.40 -0.67 1.13
N ARG A 137 7.59 -0.12 0.86
CA ARG A 137 7.85 0.88 -0.16
C ARG A 137 9.09 0.52 -0.97
N LEU A 138 9.09 0.90 -2.25
CA LEU A 138 10.24 0.76 -3.13
C LEU A 138 11.26 1.86 -2.87
N GLY A 139 12.51 1.62 -3.24
CA GLY A 139 13.56 2.62 -3.16
C GLY A 139 14.76 2.19 -2.31
N VAL A 140 15.95 2.62 -2.72
CA VAL A 140 17.21 2.37 -2.02
C VAL A 140 17.22 2.87 -0.57
N GLU A 141 16.37 3.85 -0.22
CA GLU A 141 16.24 4.38 1.13
C GLU A 141 15.73 3.33 2.14
N HIS A 142 15.14 2.22 1.68
CA HIS A 142 14.55 1.19 2.53
C HIS A 142 15.46 -0.03 2.75
N ASN A 143 16.69 0.00 2.23
CA ASN A 143 17.65 -1.08 2.45
C ASN A 143 18.00 -1.24 3.94
N ASP A 144 18.34 -0.17 4.66
CA ASP A 144 18.89 -0.30 6.02
C ASP A 144 17.85 -0.48 7.15
N ILE A 145 16.62 -0.88 6.81
CA ILE A 145 15.57 -1.20 7.79
C ILE A 145 16.03 -2.41 8.62
N LYS A 146 15.95 -2.29 9.96
CA LYS A 146 16.53 -3.26 10.91
C LYS A 146 15.51 -3.85 11.84
N LEU A 147 15.43 -5.18 11.87
CA LEU A 147 14.66 -5.94 12.85
C LEU A 147 15.58 -6.44 13.97
N LEU A 148 15.36 -5.95 15.19
CA LEU A 148 16.13 -6.32 16.37
C LEU A 148 15.30 -7.26 17.24
N PHE A 149 15.77 -8.48 17.42
CA PHE A 149 15.09 -9.48 18.22
C PHE A 149 15.67 -9.55 19.62
N GLN A 150 14.79 -9.59 20.61
CA GLN A 150 15.11 -9.85 22.00
C GLN A 150 14.17 -10.92 22.55
N LYS A 151 14.57 -11.59 23.62
CA LYS A 151 13.75 -12.57 24.33
C LYS A 151 13.42 -12.06 25.72
N LYS A 152 12.17 -12.26 26.14
CA LYS A 152 11.76 -11.95 27.51
C LYS A 152 10.72 -12.94 27.98
N ASP A 153 10.90 -13.47 29.18
CA ASP A 153 9.84 -14.20 29.87
C ASP A 153 8.76 -13.19 30.31
N MET A 154 7.64 -13.18 29.59
CA MET A 154 6.52 -12.25 29.79
C MET A 154 5.56 -12.74 30.90
N GLN A 155 5.80 -13.92 31.47
CA GLN A 155 5.00 -14.57 32.52
C GLN A 155 3.56 -14.94 32.12
N ILE A 156 3.13 -14.60 30.90
CA ILE A 156 1.80 -14.84 30.36
C ILE A 156 1.89 -15.27 28.88
N ALA A 157 0.83 -15.90 28.38
CA ALA A 157 0.65 -16.11 26.95
C ALA A 157 0.30 -14.77 26.28
N SER A 158 1.13 -14.33 25.35
CA SER A 158 0.95 -13.08 24.60
C SER A 158 1.73 -13.12 23.29
N LEU A 159 1.23 -12.40 22.28
CA LEU A 159 1.97 -12.10 21.06
C LEU A 159 3.29 -11.36 21.38
N PRO A 160 4.27 -11.40 20.48
CA PRO A 160 5.46 -10.56 20.55
C PRO A 160 5.12 -9.09 20.73
N GLN A 161 5.98 -8.37 21.44
CA GLN A 161 5.86 -6.91 21.53
C GLN A 161 6.66 -6.26 20.42
N ILE A 162 6.02 -5.37 19.67
CA ILE A 162 6.63 -4.59 18.59
C ILE A 162 6.79 -3.14 19.07
N ASN A 163 7.95 -2.55 18.78
CA ASN A 163 8.22 -1.14 19.00
C ASN A 163 9.03 -0.61 17.81
N VAL A 164 8.54 0.43 17.15
CA VAL A 164 9.19 1.00 15.97
C VAL A 164 9.82 2.34 16.34
N VAL A 165 11.09 2.52 15.95
CA VAL A 165 11.84 3.75 16.14
C VAL A 165 12.59 4.05 14.84
N ASP A 166 12.14 5.04 14.09
CA ASP A 166 12.63 5.33 12.73
C ASP A 166 12.61 4.04 11.88
N ASP A 167 13.70 3.70 11.18
CA ASP A 167 13.81 2.48 10.36
C ASP A 167 14.15 1.21 11.18
N ARG A 168 13.92 1.23 12.50
CA ARG A 168 14.27 0.13 13.39
C ARG A 168 13.04 -0.44 14.09
N ILE A 169 12.82 -1.74 13.90
CA ILE A 169 11.74 -2.50 14.50
C ILE A 169 12.34 -3.35 15.63
N GLU A 170 12.09 -2.95 16.87
CA GLU A 170 12.46 -3.70 18.06
C GLU A 170 11.36 -4.71 18.41
N ILE A 171 11.73 -5.98 18.47
CA ILE A 171 10.82 -7.12 18.62
C ILE A 171 11.21 -7.89 19.87
N VAL A 172 10.29 -7.97 20.84
CA VAL A 172 10.47 -8.79 22.04
C VAL A 172 9.63 -10.05 21.90
N LEU A 173 10.30 -11.17 21.66
CA LEU A 173 9.72 -12.50 21.60
C LEU A 173 9.41 -13.02 23.00
N ASN A 174 8.26 -13.67 23.14
CA ASN A 174 7.84 -14.28 24.40
C ASN A 174 8.64 -15.56 24.67
N ALA A 175 9.40 -15.55 25.76
CA ALA A 175 10.21 -16.68 26.21
C ALA A 175 9.60 -17.40 27.43
N THR A 176 8.31 -17.18 27.70
CA THR A 176 7.60 -17.85 28.80
C THR A 176 7.47 -19.36 28.49
N PRO A 177 7.86 -20.27 29.40
CA PRO A 177 7.73 -21.70 29.18
C PRO A 177 6.30 -22.12 28.79
N ASN A 178 6.18 -22.95 27.75
CA ASN A 178 4.93 -23.38 27.11
C ASN A 178 4.14 -22.30 26.36
N ASN A 179 4.63 -21.07 26.30
CA ASN A 179 4.03 -19.95 25.55
C ASN A 179 5.12 -19.21 24.77
N TYR A 180 6.00 -19.97 24.13
CA TYR A 180 7.03 -19.42 23.27
C TYR A 180 6.39 -18.84 22.02
N THR A 181 6.89 -17.70 21.56
CA THR A 181 6.47 -17.14 20.28
C THR A 181 6.69 -18.14 19.14
N THR A 182 5.65 -18.34 18.33
CA THR A 182 5.74 -19.08 17.06
C THR A 182 6.01 -18.15 15.88
N ALA A 183 6.41 -18.73 14.75
CA ALA A 183 6.64 -18.01 13.51
C ALA A 183 5.39 -17.27 13.00
N GLY A 184 4.24 -17.92 13.09
CA GLY A 184 2.94 -17.34 12.74
C GLY A 184 2.58 -16.16 13.64
N GLU A 185 2.80 -16.28 14.96
CA GLU A 185 2.55 -15.19 15.90
C GLU A 185 3.45 -13.98 15.66
N LEU A 186 4.71 -14.20 15.23
CA LEU A 186 5.60 -13.09 14.84
C LEU A 186 5.10 -12.37 13.59
N VAL A 187 4.74 -13.12 12.54
CA VAL A 187 4.19 -12.54 11.30
C VAL A 187 2.88 -11.80 11.58
N GLU A 188 2.00 -12.36 12.41
CA GLU A 188 0.76 -11.71 12.85
C GLU A 188 1.05 -10.42 13.62
N ALA A 189 1.98 -10.44 14.58
CA ALA A 189 2.30 -9.26 15.38
C ALA A 189 2.87 -8.11 14.52
N ILE A 190 3.78 -8.40 13.58
CA ILE A 190 4.34 -7.39 12.66
C ILE A 190 3.25 -6.83 11.74
N ASN A 191 2.46 -7.70 11.12
CA ASN A 191 1.45 -7.28 10.13
C ASN A 191 0.20 -6.64 10.75
N ASN A 192 0.01 -6.72 12.06
CA ASN A 192 -1.06 -6.03 12.77
C ASN A 192 -0.58 -4.76 13.51
N ASP A 193 0.73 -4.53 13.58
CA ASP A 193 1.30 -3.30 14.12
C ASP A 193 1.30 -2.19 13.06
N VAL A 194 0.67 -1.05 13.37
CA VAL A 194 0.44 0.04 12.41
C VAL A 194 1.75 0.68 11.96
N ASP A 195 2.71 0.82 12.88
CA ASP A 195 3.99 1.45 12.60
C ASP A 195 4.89 0.46 11.85
N ALA A 196 4.93 -0.81 12.25
CA ALA A 196 5.75 -1.82 11.57
C ALA A 196 5.25 -2.07 10.14
N ARG A 197 3.93 -2.10 9.92
CA ARG A 197 3.35 -2.20 8.57
C ARG A 197 3.70 -1.04 7.65
N SER A 198 4.00 0.13 8.20
CA SER A 198 4.45 1.27 7.41
C SER A 198 5.87 1.11 6.87
N LEU A 199 6.66 0.21 7.47
CA LEU A 199 8.03 -0.08 7.07
C LEU A 199 8.14 -1.38 6.29
N ILE A 200 7.51 -2.46 6.76
CA ILE A 200 7.65 -3.80 6.19
C ILE A 200 6.34 -4.60 6.18
N PHE A 201 6.32 -5.61 5.32
CA PHE A 201 5.39 -6.73 5.35
C PHE A 201 6.17 -8.01 5.66
N ALA A 202 5.63 -8.85 6.56
CA ALA A 202 6.21 -10.15 6.89
C ALA A 202 5.39 -11.29 6.28
N GLU A 203 6.03 -12.32 5.75
CA GLU A 203 5.37 -13.53 5.25
C GLU A 203 6.14 -14.80 5.60
N LEU A 204 5.41 -15.89 5.85
CA LEU A 204 6.00 -17.23 5.95
C LEU A 204 6.22 -17.78 4.54
N ILE A 205 7.43 -18.24 4.25
CA ILE A 205 7.74 -18.89 2.98
C ILE A 205 7.38 -20.38 3.10
N PRO A 206 6.50 -20.92 2.23
CA PRO A 206 6.20 -22.34 2.25
C PRO A 206 7.43 -23.18 1.84
N ASP A 207 7.59 -24.33 2.50
CA ASP A 207 8.59 -25.34 2.11
C ASP A 207 8.23 -26.00 0.75
N GLN A 208 9.05 -26.97 0.33
CA GLN A 208 8.84 -27.70 -0.93
C GLN A 208 7.50 -28.48 -0.98
N ASN A 209 6.88 -28.72 0.18
CA ASN A 209 5.58 -29.39 0.30
C ASN A 209 4.41 -28.40 0.43
N GLY A 210 4.67 -27.09 0.43
CA GLY A 210 3.67 -26.05 0.61
C GLY A 210 3.34 -25.74 2.08
N ASP A 211 4.09 -26.27 3.04
CA ASP A 211 3.87 -26.04 4.47
C ASP A 211 4.65 -24.81 4.95
N THR A 212 3.97 -23.84 5.54
CA THR A 212 4.55 -22.59 6.04
C THR A 212 5.13 -22.69 7.44
N LYS A 213 4.92 -23.83 8.14
CA LYS A 213 5.46 -24.07 9.49
C LYS A 213 5.08 -22.99 10.50
N GLN A 214 3.87 -22.43 10.38
CA GLN A 214 3.41 -21.31 11.21
C GLN A 214 3.50 -21.58 12.72
N ASP A 215 3.33 -22.82 13.16
CA ASP A 215 3.37 -23.20 14.58
C ASP A 215 4.80 -23.46 15.09
N GLN A 216 5.82 -23.30 14.24
CA GLN A 216 7.21 -23.50 14.61
C GLN A 216 7.63 -22.48 15.68
N ASN A 217 8.15 -22.98 16.80
CA ASN A 217 8.72 -22.15 17.86
C ASN A 217 10.02 -21.50 17.36
N ILE A 218 10.13 -20.18 17.49
CA ILE A 218 11.28 -19.36 17.05
C ILE A 218 12.12 -18.81 18.22
N VAL A 219 11.92 -19.35 19.43
CA VAL A 219 12.51 -18.86 20.68
C VAL A 219 13.39 -19.90 21.34
N LEU A 220 12.95 -21.15 21.44
CA LEU A 220 13.73 -22.21 22.07
C LEU A 220 14.94 -22.56 21.19
N ASP A 221 16.11 -22.76 21.81
CA ASP A 221 17.37 -23.15 21.15
C ASP A 221 17.88 -22.22 20.03
N VAL A 222 17.32 -21.01 19.91
CA VAL A 222 17.79 -19.98 18.97
C VAL A 222 18.85 -19.09 19.63
N ASP A 223 20.00 -18.89 18.98
CA ASP A 223 20.96 -17.86 19.37
C ASP A 223 20.73 -16.56 18.59
N LEU A 224 20.18 -15.54 19.26
CA LEU A 224 19.84 -14.28 18.60
C LEU A 224 21.06 -13.42 18.27
N THR A 225 22.25 -13.70 18.80
CA THR A 225 23.45 -12.90 18.42
C THR A 225 23.93 -13.20 17.01
N GLU A 226 23.56 -14.36 16.46
CA GLU A 226 23.88 -14.75 15.09
C GLU A 226 22.77 -14.36 14.09
N VAL A 227 21.56 -14.08 14.58
CA VAL A 227 20.37 -13.78 13.76
C VAL A 227 20.05 -12.29 13.74
N SER A 228 20.32 -11.56 14.82
CA SER A 228 19.91 -10.17 15.00
C SER A 228 21.09 -9.19 14.93
N PRO A 229 20.96 -8.05 14.22
CA PRO A 229 19.77 -7.61 13.49
C PRO A 229 19.58 -8.37 12.17
N VAL A 230 18.32 -8.55 11.78
CA VAL A 230 17.98 -8.84 10.38
C VAL A 230 17.86 -7.48 9.68
N GLU A 231 18.70 -7.26 8.68
CA GLU A 231 18.78 -6.01 7.92
C GLU A 231 18.30 -6.27 6.50
N LEU A 232 17.37 -5.43 6.04
CA LEU A 232 16.85 -5.50 4.67
C LEU A 232 17.95 -5.14 3.66
N GLY A 233 17.71 -5.44 2.39
CA GLY A 233 18.65 -5.09 1.34
C GLY A 233 18.14 -5.45 -0.05
N GLY A 234 18.93 -5.07 -1.05
CA GLY A 234 18.68 -5.45 -2.44
C GLY A 234 17.84 -4.46 -3.25
N ALA A 235 17.19 -3.46 -2.64
CA ALA A 235 16.54 -2.41 -3.42
C ALA A 235 17.58 -1.56 -4.17
N ASP A 236 17.31 -1.29 -5.43
CA ASP A 236 18.11 -0.46 -6.35
C ASP A 236 17.28 0.60 -7.10
N ASP A 237 15.97 0.58 -6.89
CA ASP A 237 15.00 1.55 -7.33
C ASP A 237 15.30 2.98 -6.81
N ILE A 238 15.03 3.98 -7.65
CA ILE A 238 15.21 5.40 -7.30
C ILE A 238 13.86 6.06 -7.08
N VAL A 239 13.61 6.55 -5.88
CA VAL A 239 12.43 7.39 -5.61
C VAL A 239 12.60 8.78 -6.20
N VAL A 240 11.62 9.18 -7.00
CA VAL A 240 11.56 10.47 -7.69
C VAL A 240 10.93 11.50 -6.75
N LYS A 241 11.77 12.36 -6.16
CA LYS A 241 11.29 13.43 -5.29
C LYS A 241 10.60 14.55 -6.10
N PRO A 242 9.33 14.86 -5.83
CA PRO A 242 8.65 15.98 -6.49
C PRO A 242 9.27 17.33 -6.14
N GLY A 243 9.26 18.25 -7.11
CA GLY A 243 9.61 19.66 -6.90
C GLY A 243 8.45 20.47 -6.31
N PHE A 244 7.21 20.01 -6.51
CA PHE A 244 6.02 20.61 -5.94
C PHE A 244 4.89 19.58 -5.85
N VAL A 245 4.12 19.66 -4.77
CA VAL A 245 2.85 18.97 -4.60
C VAL A 245 1.79 20.00 -4.16
N GLY A 246 0.59 19.95 -4.72
CA GLY A 246 -0.49 20.87 -4.35
C GLY A 246 -1.85 20.51 -4.91
N VAL A 247 -2.89 21.30 -4.56
CA VAL A 247 -4.22 21.18 -5.18
C VAL A 247 -4.16 21.58 -6.65
N GLY A 248 -4.93 20.88 -7.49
CA GLY A 248 -5.22 21.29 -8.86
C GLY A 248 -6.26 22.40 -8.97
N ASP A 249 -7.00 22.40 -10.08
CA ASP A 249 -8.06 23.39 -10.33
C ASP A 249 -9.29 23.15 -9.44
N SER A 250 -9.43 21.92 -8.94
CA SER A 250 -10.50 21.49 -8.03
C SER A 250 -9.91 20.85 -6.76
N SER A 251 -10.65 20.90 -5.65
CA SER A 251 -10.18 20.39 -4.34
C SER A 251 -9.90 18.88 -4.32
N ASN A 252 -10.47 18.14 -5.27
CA ASN A 252 -10.29 16.71 -5.47
C ASN A 252 -9.16 16.38 -6.47
N GLU A 253 -8.31 17.34 -6.81
CA GLU A 253 -7.16 17.14 -7.69
C GLU A 253 -5.86 17.37 -6.94
N LEU A 254 -4.89 16.46 -7.10
CA LEU A 254 -3.53 16.62 -6.64
C LEU A 254 -2.60 16.78 -7.85
N ILE A 255 -1.84 17.85 -7.88
CA ILE A 255 -0.77 18.08 -8.86
C ILE A 255 0.55 17.69 -8.22
N VAL A 256 1.26 16.76 -8.86
CA VAL A 256 2.64 16.40 -8.54
C VAL A 256 3.53 16.89 -9.69
N ARG A 257 4.36 17.89 -9.43
CA ARG A 257 5.31 18.42 -10.42
C ARG A 257 6.72 17.96 -10.12
N PHE A 258 7.40 17.45 -11.13
CA PHE A 258 8.78 16.96 -11.00
C PHE A 258 9.76 18.12 -10.83
N ALA A 259 10.76 17.92 -9.98
CA ALA A 259 11.85 18.88 -9.78
C ALA A 259 12.74 18.98 -11.04
N ASP A 260 12.93 17.84 -11.70
CA ASP A 260 13.77 17.69 -12.88
C ASP A 260 13.02 16.98 -14.01
N THR A 261 13.58 17.06 -15.22
CA THR A 261 13.06 16.27 -16.34
C THR A 261 13.35 14.79 -16.11
N LEU A 262 12.30 13.97 -16.12
CA LEU A 262 12.44 12.52 -16.02
C LEU A 262 13.25 11.95 -17.20
N PRO A 263 14.30 11.16 -16.95
CA PRO A 263 15.02 10.44 -18.00
C PRO A 263 14.20 9.30 -18.59
N ASP A 264 14.67 8.77 -19.70
CA ASP A 264 14.15 7.52 -20.28
C ASP A 264 14.37 6.36 -19.30
N ASP A 265 13.26 5.70 -18.91
CA ASP A 265 13.23 4.55 -18.01
C ASP A 265 11.79 4.01 -17.84
N LEU A 266 11.65 2.95 -17.05
CA LEU A 266 10.39 2.49 -16.50
C LEU A 266 10.08 3.16 -15.14
N TYR A 267 8.83 3.58 -14.99
CA TYR A 267 8.34 4.27 -13.80
C TYR A 267 7.11 3.55 -13.24
N ARG A 268 7.02 3.55 -11.91
CA ARG A 268 5.89 3.07 -11.13
C ARG A 268 5.38 4.19 -10.23
N ILE A 269 4.08 4.34 -10.18
CA ILE A 269 3.37 5.22 -9.27
C ILE A 269 2.59 4.32 -8.31
N ASP A 270 2.84 4.52 -7.03
CA ASP A 270 2.10 3.89 -5.94
C ASP A 270 1.22 4.96 -5.27
N VAL A 271 -0.08 4.68 -5.14
CA VAL A 271 -0.99 5.43 -4.28
C VAL A 271 -1.39 4.53 -3.11
N PHE A 272 -0.89 4.86 -1.93
CA PHE A 272 -1.01 4.04 -0.73
C PHE A 272 -2.37 4.23 -0.06
N SER A 273 -2.88 3.14 0.51
CA SER A 273 -4.22 3.04 1.10
C SER A 273 -4.22 2.67 2.58
N ASN A 274 -3.10 2.20 3.13
CA ASN A 274 -3.06 1.59 4.46
C ASN A 274 -2.11 2.31 5.45
N GLY A 275 -2.50 2.33 6.72
CA GLY A 275 -1.68 2.78 7.84
C GLY A 275 -1.28 4.26 7.78
N SER A 276 -0.07 4.56 8.24
CA SER A 276 0.53 5.90 8.18
C SER A 276 1.00 6.29 6.78
N LEU A 277 1.14 5.32 5.87
CA LEU A 277 1.47 5.57 4.46
C LEU A 277 0.26 6.04 3.65
N ALA A 278 -0.97 5.77 4.08
CA ALA A 278 -2.18 6.02 3.33
C ALA A 278 -2.29 7.49 2.88
N LEU A 279 -2.67 7.69 1.62
CA LEU A 279 -3.18 8.99 1.18
C LEU A 279 -4.51 9.25 1.89
N ARG A 280 -4.68 10.45 2.45
CA ARG A 280 -5.89 10.82 3.18
C ARG A 280 -6.48 12.11 2.64
N ASN A 281 -7.81 12.20 2.65
CA ASN A 281 -8.50 13.48 2.44
C ASN A 281 -8.43 14.35 3.72
N THR A 282 -8.96 15.57 3.67
CA THR A 282 -8.98 16.51 4.82
C THR A 282 -9.82 16.04 6.00
N ASP A 283 -10.73 15.09 5.77
CA ASP A 283 -11.56 14.49 6.82
C ASP A 283 -10.84 13.33 7.53
N GLY A 284 -9.71 12.88 6.98
CA GLY A 284 -8.86 11.82 7.53
C GLY A 284 -9.10 10.45 6.92
N ASP A 285 -10.06 10.33 6.00
CA ASP A 285 -10.46 9.07 5.36
C ASP A 285 -9.34 8.57 4.44
N GLN A 286 -9.10 7.26 4.45
CA GLN A 286 -8.00 6.62 3.73
C GLN A 286 -8.34 6.37 2.26
N PHE A 287 -7.34 6.46 1.40
CA PHE A 287 -7.49 6.14 0.00
C PHE A 287 -8.05 4.73 -0.22
N ASN A 288 -9.06 4.63 -1.10
CA ASN A 288 -9.82 3.41 -1.38
C ASN A 288 -10.45 2.74 -0.15
N ASP A 289 -10.68 3.48 0.93
CA ASP A 289 -11.50 3.01 2.04
C ASP A 289 -12.99 3.04 1.63
N LEU A 290 -13.61 1.87 1.54
CA LEU A 290 -14.96 1.71 1.00
C LEU A 290 -16.05 1.65 2.07
N ASP A 291 -15.66 1.57 3.34
CA ASP A 291 -16.56 1.52 4.48
C ASP A 291 -16.03 2.32 5.66
N ASP A 292 -16.85 2.49 6.70
CA ASP A 292 -16.46 3.14 7.97
C ASP A 292 -15.81 2.11 8.92
N ASP A 293 -15.39 0.94 8.40
CA ASP A 293 -14.79 -0.12 9.19
C ASP A 293 -13.28 -0.20 8.96
N ILE A 294 -12.54 0.16 10.00
CA ILE A 294 -11.07 0.05 10.04
C ILE A 294 -10.55 -1.38 9.81
N SER A 295 -11.43 -2.40 9.80
CA SER A 295 -11.05 -3.81 9.58
C SER A 295 -10.82 -4.19 8.12
N THR A 296 -11.28 -3.38 7.16
CA THR A 296 -11.08 -3.57 5.72
C THR A 296 -10.22 -2.47 5.15
N PRO A 297 -8.87 -2.57 5.21
CA PRO A 297 -8.02 -1.56 4.62
C PRO A 297 -8.29 -1.45 3.12
N GLY A 298 -8.17 -0.23 2.60
CA GLY A 298 -8.20 0.01 1.16
C GLY A 298 -7.12 -0.80 0.44
N GLN A 299 -7.21 -0.81 -0.88
CA GLN A 299 -6.16 -1.41 -1.73
C GLN A 299 -5.31 -0.31 -2.36
N ASP A 300 -4.00 -0.50 -2.34
CA ASP A 300 -3.06 0.37 -3.03
C ASP A 300 -3.34 0.39 -4.53
N ARG A 301 -3.06 1.52 -5.17
CA ARG A 301 -3.15 1.65 -6.62
C ARG A 301 -1.76 1.75 -7.21
N ILE A 302 -1.45 0.82 -8.11
CA ILE A 302 -0.20 0.80 -8.87
C ILE A 302 -0.49 1.23 -10.31
N ILE A 303 0.34 2.13 -10.85
CA ILE A 303 0.28 2.61 -12.23
C ILE A 303 1.69 2.64 -12.78
N ASN A 304 1.93 1.97 -13.91
CA ASN A 304 3.25 1.94 -14.54
C ASN A 304 3.23 2.70 -15.86
N PHE A 305 4.35 3.32 -16.23
CA PHE A 305 4.56 3.90 -17.55
C PHE A 305 6.04 3.88 -17.93
N GLU A 306 6.31 3.77 -19.22
CA GLU A 306 7.66 3.80 -19.78
C GLU A 306 7.89 5.14 -20.49
N LEU A 307 9.10 5.70 -20.40
CA LEU A 307 9.47 6.93 -21.10
C LEU A 307 10.47 6.69 -22.24
N ASP A 308 10.03 6.39 -23.46
CA ASP A 308 10.93 6.33 -24.63
C ASP A 308 11.15 7.73 -25.24
N LEU A 309 12.08 8.49 -24.66
CA LEU A 309 12.29 9.91 -25.05
C LEU A 309 13.05 10.08 -26.37
N GLY A 310 13.54 8.99 -26.97
CA GLY A 310 14.38 9.01 -28.16
C GLY A 310 15.66 9.86 -28.04
N ALA A 311 16.40 9.98 -29.13
CA ALA A 311 17.61 10.81 -29.17
C ALA A 311 17.27 12.31 -29.20
N LYS A 312 17.66 13.07 -28.17
CA LYS A 312 17.57 14.54 -28.18
C LYS A 312 18.64 15.14 -29.11
N VAL A 313 18.26 15.67 -30.27
CA VAL A 313 19.17 16.41 -31.17
C VAL A 313 19.56 17.73 -30.48
N ARG A 314 20.76 17.78 -29.90
CA ARG A 314 21.26 18.97 -29.18
C ARG A 314 21.55 20.18 -30.07
N ALA A 315 21.81 19.97 -31.37
CA ALA A 315 21.95 21.04 -32.37
C ALA A 315 21.97 20.45 -33.79
N VAL A 316 21.46 21.20 -34.76
CA VAL A 316 21.73 20.99 -36.18
C VAL A 316 22.76 22.03 -36.59
N VAL A 317 23.93 21.62 -37.09
CA VAL A 317 24.91 22.56 -37.66
C VAL A 317 24.46 22.89 -39.09
N PRO A 318 24.06 24.15 -39.40
CA PRO A 318 23.74 24.52 -40.78
C PRO A 318 25.01 24.44 -41.63
N GLN A 319 24.96 23.69 -42.73
CA GLN A 319 26.06 23.73 -43.69
C GLN A 319 26.04 25.06 -44.45
N PRO A 320 27.19 25.77 -44.58
CA PRO A 320 27.28 26.96 -45.40
C PRO A 320 27.01 26.62 -46.87
N VAL A 321 25.98 27.23 -47.46
CA VAL A 321 25.76 27.16 -48.91
C VAL A 321 26.54 28.29 -49.56
N ILE A 322 27.68 27.96 -50.18
CA ILE A 322 28.39 28.90 -51.05
C ILE A 322 27.65 28.94 -52.38
N ARG A 323 26.96 30.04 -52.66
CA ARG A 323 26.48 30.33 -54.01
C ARG A 323 27.63 30.94 -54.80
N THR A 324 28.21 30.17 -55.72
CA THR A 324 29.06 30.74 -56.77
C THR A 324 28.14 31.56 -57.68
N VAL A 325 28.22 32.89 -57.59
CA VAL A 325 27.57 33.77 -58.55
C VAL A 325 28.36 33.66 -59.84
N ASP A 326 27.84 32.93 -60.83
CA ASP A 326 28.40 32.94 -62.17
C ASP A 326 28.09 34.30 -62.81
N GLN A 327 29.05 35.21 -62.76
CA GLN A 327 29.02 36.44 -63.55
C GLN A 327 29.49 36.14 -64.97
N SER A 328 28.69 35.38 -65.73
CA SER A 328 28.75 35.40 -67.19
C SER A 328 27.92 36.58 -67.70
N SER A 329 28.39 37.78 -67.40
CA SER A 329 27.91 39.01 -68.01
C SER A 329 28.22 38.98 -69.52
N THR A 330 27.15 38.82 -70.29
CA THR A 330 26.92 39.27 -71.66
C THR A 330 28.02 40.16 -72.25
N VAL A 331 28.69 39.67 -73.29
CA VAL A 331 29.36 40.53 -74.29
C VAL A 331 28.48 40.56 -75.54
N ILE A 332 28.01 41.77 -75.86
CA ILE A 332 27.28 42.13 -77.08
C ILE A 332 28.26 42.80 -78.06
N ARG A 333 28.12 42.46 -79.36
CA ARG A 333 28.68 43.11 -80.59
C ARG A 333 30.16 42.84 -80.90
N GLU A 334 30.58 42.69 -82.16
CA GLU A 334 30.02 43.10 -83.47
C GLU A 334 29.80 41.97 -84.48
#